data_AF-A0A7V7X2K9-F1
#
_entry.id   AF-A0A7V7X2K9-F1
#
_cell.length_a   1.000
_cell.length_b   1.000
_cell.length_c   1.000
_cell.angle_alpha   90.00
_cell.angle_beta   90.00
_cell.angle_gamma   90.00
#
_symmetry.space_group_name_H-M   'P 1'
#
loop_
_entity.id
_entity.type
_entity.pdbx_description
1 polymer ?
#
loop_
_entity_poly.entity_id
_entity_poly.type
_entity_poly.pdbx_seq_one_letter_code
_entity_poly.pdbx_strand_id
1 'polypeptide(L)'
;MTPEEHQSMKNYLLSSDSETVWNGTVRNFTFANVSAMFIWFGTVLLGSNMDIFVWLKILALCLSITFSGWFADRAWYFFVSEKFNKPFSLKAYVSRAPFFFFLSGILFTMALLLVRWIDWTQTLQYFLIGGCVQLAIQIPLQWFLFNRLRKLSLTNL
;
A
#
# COMPACT_ATOMS: atom_id res chain seq x y z
N MET A 1 7.75 22.26 16.25
CA MET A 1 6.78 22.64 15.22
C MET A 1 5.69 23.46 15.87
N THR A 2 5.39 24.60 15.28
CA THR A 2 4.29 25.48 15.70
C THR A 2 2.95 24.91 15.21
N PRO A 3 1.82 25.29 15.82
CA PRO A 3 0.49 24.91 15.33
C PRO A 3 0.24 25.30 13.87
N GLU A 4 0.83 26.40 13.41
CA GLU A 4 0.74 26.88 12.02
C GLU A 4 1.49 25.99 11.03
N GLU A 5 2.67 25.48 11.39
CA GLU A 5 3.42 24.50 10.59
C GLU A 5 2.67 23.16 10.49
N HIS A 6 1.96 22.76 11.55
CA HIS A 6 1.10 21.57 11.54
C HIS A 6 -0.11 21.75 10.61
N GLN A 7 -0.76 22.92 10.65
CA GLN A 7 -1.89 23.26 9.79
C GLN A 7 -1.45 23.28 8.32
N SER A 8 -0.30 23.88 8.03
CA SER A 8 0.32 23.95 6.70
C SER A 8 0.61 22.56 6.13
N MET A 9 1.23 21.67 6.91
CA MET A 9 1.61 20.34 6.45
C MET A 9 0.41 19.39 6.31
N LYS A 10 -0.59 19.51 7.19
CA LYS A 10 -1.88 18.81 7.06
C LYS A 10 -2.63 19.28 5.82
N ASN A 11 -2.67 20.58 5.56
CA ASN A 11 -3.29 21.14 4.36
C ASN A 11 -2.54 20.69 3.11
N TYR A 12 -1.20 20.69 3.12
CA TYR A 12 -0.37 20.22 1.99
C TYR A 12 -0.58 18.73 1.66
N LEU A 13 -0.76 17.88 2.66
CA LEU A 13 -1.06 16.45 2.45
C LEU A 13 -2.47 16.21 1.93
N LEU A 14 -3.45 16.95 2.46
CA LEU A 14 -4.84 16.85 2.04
C LEU A 14 -5.09 17.55 0.69
N SER A 15 -4.24 18.50 0.31
CA SER A 15 -4.28 19.23 -0.96
C SER A 15 -3.30 18.70 -2.00
N SER A 16 -2.50 17.67 -1.69
CA SER A 16 -1.62 17.05 -2.67
C SER A 16 -2.48 16.33 -3.70
N ASP A 17 -2.38 16.74 -4.96
CA ASP A 17 -3.14 16.15 -6.05
C ASP A 17 -3.02 14.62 -6.07
N SER A 18 -1.84 14.07 -5.76
CA SER A 18 -1.58 12.62 -5.74
C SER A 18 -2.29 11.84 -4.62
N GLU A 19 -2.81 12.52 -3.60
CA GLU A 19 -3.52 11.92 -2.46
C GLU A 19 -5.05 12.03 -2.58
N THR A 20 -5.55 12.73 -3.62
CA THR A 20 -6.98 12.73 -3.96
C THR A 20 -7.45 11.34 -4.38
N VAL A 21 -8.74 11.03 -4.19
CA VAL A 21 -9.31 9.69 -4.51
C VAL A 21 -9.03 9.29 -5.96
N TRP A 22 -9.24 10.20 -6.90
CA TRP A 22 -9.06 9.94 -8.32
C TRP A 22 -7.60 9.68 -8.68
N ASN A 23 -6.69 10.61 -8.35
CA ASN A 23 -5.28 10.48 -8.70
C ASN A 23 -4.60 9.33 -7.96
N GLY A 24 -4.98 9.07 -6.71
CA GLY A 24 -4.52 7.89 -5.97
C GLY A 24 -4.97 6.57 -6.62
N THR A 25 -6.20 6.52 -7.13
CA THR A 25 -6.71 5.36 -7.87
C THR A 25 -5.92 5.14 -9.16
N VAL A 26 -5.72 6.20 -9.96
CA VAL A 26 -4.94 6.15 -11.21
C VAL A 26 -3.50 5.70 -10.93
N ARG A 27 -2.84 6.27 -9.91
CA ARG A 27 -1.48 5.90 -9.48
C ARG A 27 -1.37 4.41 -9.16
N ASN A 28 -2.28 3.90 -8.32
CA ASN A 28 -2.27 2.49 -7.93
C ASN A 28 -2.56 1.57 -9.11
N PHE A 29 -3.46 1.96 -10.01
CA PHE A 29 -3.73 1.22 -11.24
C PHE A 29 -2.48 1.16 -12.13
N THR A 30 -1.78 2.27 -12.32
CA THR A 30 -0.51 2.31 -13.07
C THR A 30 0.54 1.40 -12.43
N PHE A 31 0.77 1.50 -11.11
CA PHE A 31 1.74 0.64 -10.43
C PHE A 31 1.39 -0.84 -10.49
N ALA A 32 0.10 -1.19 -10.40
CA ALA A 32 -0.35 -2.56 -10.55
C ALA A 32 -0.06 -3.12 -11.95
N ASN A 33 -0.37 -2.34 -12.99
CA ASN A 33 -0.11 -2.72 -14.38
C ASN A 33 1.40 -2.88 -14.64
N VAL A 34 2.21 -1.92 -14.19
CA VAL A 34 3.67 -1.99 -14.32
C VAL A 34 4.21 -3.24 -13.60
N SER A 35 3.76 -3.52 -12.38
CA SER A 35 4.17 -4.70 -11.63
C SER A 35 3.77 -6.00 -12.33
N ALA A 36 2.55 -6.07 -12.86
CA ALA A 36 2.08 -7.23 -13.62
C ALA A 36 2.88 -7.42 -14.92
N MET A 37 3.26 -6.34 -15.61
CA MET A 37 4.13 -6.40 -16.78
C MET A 37 5.53 -6.90 -16.45
N PHE A 38 6.13 -6.49 -15.33
CA PHE A 38 7.42 -7.01 -14.87
C PHE A 38 7.36 -8.50 -14.56
N ILE A 39 6.31 -8.97 -13.88
CA ILE A 39 6.13 -10.39 -13.58
C ILE A 39 5.96 -11.18 -14.89
N TRP A 40 5.13 -10.69 -15.81
CA TRP A 40 4.93 -11.30 -17.12
C TRP A 40 6.25 -11.40 -17.89
N PHE A 41 7.00 -10.30 -17.99
CA PHE A 41 8.31 -10.29 -18.66
C PHE A 41 9.29 -11.28 -18.03
N GLY A 42 9.36 -11.32 -16.70
CA GLY A 42 10.18 -12.30 -15.97
C GLY A 42 9.81 -13.74 -16.30
N THR A 43 8.53 -14.05 -16.41
CA THR A 43 8.09 -15.41 -16.77
C THR A 43 8.35 -15.79 -18.23
N VAL A 44 8.29 -14.82 -19.15
CA VAL A 44 8.71 -15.01 -20.54
C VAL A 44 10.21 -15.33 -20.60
N LEU A 45 11.05 -14.61 -19.84
CA LEU A 45 12.49 -14.89 -19.76
C LEU A 45 12.81 -16.28 -19.20
N LEU A 46 11.96 -16.80 -18.31
CA LEU A 46 12.09 -18.15 -17.76
C LEU A 46 11.52 -19.24 -18.70
N GLY A 47 11.12 -18.89 -19.92
CA GLY A 47 10.59 -19.83 -20.91
C GLY A 47 9.19 -20.36 -20.57
N SER A 48 8.47 -19.72 -19.66
CA SER A 48 7.12 -20.13 -19.27
C SER A 48 6.09 -19.53 -20.23
N ASN A 49 5.24 -20.37 -20.81
CA ASN A 49 4.09 -19.92 -21.58
C ASN A 49 2.97 -19.48 -20.62
N MET A 50 2.70 -18.18 -20.55
CA MET A 50 1.55 -17.65 -19.84
C MET A 50 0.34 -17.56 -20.77
N ASP A 51 -0.73 -18.25 -20.42
CA ASP A 51 -2.03 -17.97 -21.02
C ASP A 51 -2.62 -16.65 -20.49
N ILE A 52 -3.62 -16.13 -21.20
CA ILE A 52 -4.30 -14.88 -20.84
C ILE A 52 -4.99 -14.96 -19.47
N PHE A 53 -5.42 -16.15 -19.04
CA PHE A 53 -6.07 -16.32 -17.75
C PHE A 53 -5.06 -16.11 -16.64
N VAL A 54 -3.91 -16.80 -16.65
CA VAL A 54 -2.81 -16.63 -15.69
C VAL A 54 -2.36 -15.18 -15.62
N TRP A 55 -2.28 -14.48 -16.76
CA TRP A 55 -1.98 -13.05 -16.77
C TRP A 55 -3.02 -12.20 -16.02
N LEU A 56 -4.32 -12.42 -16.26
CA LEU A 56 -5.40 -11.73 -15.54
C LEU A 56 -5.33 -12.00 -14.03
N LYS A 57 -4.93 -13.21 -13.63
CA LYS A 57 -4.75 -13.58 -12.21
C LYS A 57 -3.62 -12.79 -11.56
N ILE A 58 -2.48 -12.66 -12.26
CA ILE A 58 -1.34 -11.87 -11.80
C ILE A 58 -1.69 -10.39 -11.72
N LEU A 59 -2.42 -9.86 -12.71
CA LEU A 59 -2.89 -8.48 -12.70
C LEU A 59 -3.82 -8.22 -11.51
N ALA A 60 -4.79 -9.11 -11.26
CA ALA A 60 -5.67 -9.01 -10.10
C ALA A 60 -4.89 -9.03 -8.78
N LEU A 61 -3.88 -9.90 -8.66
CA LEU A 61 -3.01 -9.95 -7.49
C LEU A 61 -2.23 -8.64 -7.29
N CYS A 62 -1.65 -8.10 -8.37
CA CYS A 62 -0.89 -6.85 -8.34
C CYS A 62 -1.78 -5.64 -7.97
N LEU A 63 -3.00 -5.60 -8.49
CA LEU A 63 -4.01 -4.61 -8.12
C LEU A 63 -4.33 -4.70 -6.64
N SER A 64 -4.55 -5.90 -6.11
CA SER A 64 -4.89 -6.07 -4.69
C SER A 64 -3.74 -5.67 -3.77
N ILE A 65 -2.49 -5.95 -4.11
CA ILE A 65 -1.31 -5.52 -3.32
C ILE A 65 -1.20 -3.99 -3.30
N THR A 66 -1.29 -3.34 -4.46
CA THR A 66 -1.17 -1.86 -4.57
C THR A 66 -2.33 -1.14 -3.90
N PHE A 67 -3.58 -1.54 -4.17
CA PHE A 67 -4.76 -0.90 -3.57
C PHE A 67 -4.85 -1.15 -2.06
N SER A 68 -4.40 -2.30 -1.57
CA SER A 68 -4.46 -2.58 -0.13
C SER A 68 -3.53 -1.69 0.69
N GLY A 69 -2.34 -1.36 0.19
CA GLY A 69 -1.44 -0.42 0.87
C GLY A 69 -2.01 0.98 0.96
N TRP A 70 -2.62 1.45 -0.13
CA TRP A 70 -3.26 2.75 -0.17
C TRP A 70 -4.50 2.83 0.70
N PHE A 71 -5.37 1.82 0.67
CA PHE A 71 -6.57 1.79 1.50
C PHE A 71 -6.22 1.61 2.99
N ALA A 72 -5.15 0.88 3.32
CA ALA A 72 -4.70 0.72 4.69
C ALA A 72 -4.19 2.04 5.29
N ASP A 73 -3.48 2.85 4.50
CA ASP A 73 -3.06 4.19 4.93
C ASP A 73 -4.27 5.10 5.16
N ARG A 74 -5.29 5.03 4.30
CA ARG A 74 -6.55 5.75 4.48
C ARG A 74 -7.36 5.29 5.67
N ALA A 75 -7.52 3.98 5.86
CA ALA A 75 -8.19 3.41 7.02
C ALA A 75 -7.52 3.91 8.31
N TRP A 76 -6.19 3.92 8.35
CA TRP A 76 -5.46 4.48 9.48
C TRP A 76 -5.84 5.95 9.78
N TYR A 77 -5.94 6.82 8.76
CA TYR A 77 -6.38 8.20 8.95
C TYR A 77 -7.81 8.32 9.50
N PHE A 78 -8.73 7.44 9.08
CA PHE A 78 -10.11 7.41 9.61
C PHE A 78 -10.17 6.99 11.08
N PHE A 79 -9.37 6.00 11.49
CA PHE A 79 -9.42 5.44 12.85
C PHE A 79 -8.59 6.21 13.88
N VAL A 80 -7.52 6.87 13.45
CA VAL A 80 -6.55 7.52 14.36
C VAL A 80 -6.67 9.05 14.27
N SER A 81 -7.88 9.56 14.00
CA SER A 81 -8.16 10.97 13.70
C SER A 81 -7.70 11.98 14.77
N GLU A 82 -7.37 11.52 15.99
CA GLU A 82 -6.83 12.37 17.07
C GLU A 82 -5.29 12.50 17.08
N LYS A 83 -4.53 11.65 16.36
CA LYS A 83 -3.05 11.75 16.30
C LYS A 83 -2.51 12.57 15.12
N PHE A 84 -3.39 13.31 14.44
CA PHE A 84 -3.02 14.23 13.34
C PHE A 84 -2.04 15.34 13.75
N ASN A 85 -1.79 15.53 15.04
CA ASN A 85 -0.78 16.49 15.49
C ASN A 85 0.64 16.10 15.04
N LYS A 86 0.94 14.83 14.71
CA LYS A 86 2.27 14.42 14.18
C LYS A 86 2.15 13.22 13.22
N PRO A 87 1.67 13.42 11.97
CA PRO A 87 1.40 12.33 11.02
C PRO A 87 2.68 11.58 10.59
N PHE A 88 3.84 12.21 10.74
CA PHE A 88 5.17 11.66 10.45
C PHE A 88 5.97 11.34 11.71
N SER A 89 5.32 11.19 12.86
CA SER A 89 6.00 10.68 14.05
C SER A 89 6.23 9.18 13.94
N LEU A 90 7.32 8.67 14.54
CA LEU A 90 7.56 7.23 14.66
C LEU A 90 6.34 6.49 15.25
N LYS A 91 5.64 7.12 16.21
CA LYS A 91 4.40 6.59 16.79
C LYS A 91 3.28 6.44 15.77
N ALA A 92 3.13 7.39 14.85
CA ALA A 92 2.16 7.31 13.77
C ALA A 92 2.49 6.13 12.83
N TYR A 93 3.76 5.97 12.44
CA TYR A 93 4.19 4.86 11.58
C TYR A 93 3.96 3.48 12.22
N VAL A 94 4.33 3.31 13.49
CA VAL A 94 4.08 2.05 14.21
C VAL A 94 2.58 1.75 14.26
N SER A 95 1.74 2.78 14.45
CA SER A 95 0.29 2.60 14.50
C SER A 95 -0.37 2.28 13.15
N ARG A 96 0.34 2.46 12.01
CA ARG A 96 -0.13 2.06 10.68
C ARG A 96 0.07 0.57 10.40
N ALA A 97 1.05 -0.06 11.04
CA ALA A 97 1.39 -1.47 10.80
C ALA A 97 0.20 -2.44 10.97
N PRO A 98 -0.64 -2.34 12.03
CA PRO A 98 -1.84 -3.18 12.12
C PRO A 98 -2.78 -3.01 10.92
N PHE A 99 -2.98 -1.78 10.45
CA PHE A 99 -3.84 -1.51 9.29
C PHE A 99 -3.27 -2.11 8.01
N PHE A 100 -1.96 -1.99 7.79
CA PHE A 100 -1.28 -2.65 6.67
C PHE A 100 -1.45 -4.16 6.72
N PHE A 101 -1.32 -4.77 7.90
CA PHE A 101 -1.47 -6.21 8.05
C PHE A 101 -2.90 -6.68 7.80
N PHE A 102 -3.87 -6.16 8.56
CA PHE A 102 -5.26 -6.65 8.51
C PHE A 102 -5.91 -6.38 7.17
N LEU A 103 -5.77 -5.15 6.66
CA LEU A 103 -6.49 -4.76 5.46
C LEU A 103 -5.91 -5.41 4.20
N SER A 104 -4.59 -5.58 4.13
CA SER A 104 -3.96 -6.33 3.06
C SER A 104 -4.16 -7.82 3.17
N GLY A 105 -4.21 -8.40 4.38
CA GLY A 105 -4.60 -9.79 4.56
C GLY A 105 -6.00 -10.07 3.99
N ILE A 106 -6.98 -9.20 4.28
CA ILE A 106 -8.34 -9.31 3.72
C ILE A 106 -8.32 -9.20 2.19
N LEU A 107 -7.74 -8.11 1.66
CA LEU A 107 -7.79 -7.83 0.22
C LEU A 107 -7.01 -8.84 -0.62
N PHE A 108 -5.88 -9.34 -0.11
CA PHE A 108 -5.10 -10.38 -0.77
C PHE A 108 -5.85 -11.72 -0.82
N THR A 109 -6.46 -12.12 0.30
CA THR A 109 -7.29 -13.33 0.37
C THR A 109 -8.48 -13.24 -0.57
N MET A 110 -9.19 -12.10 -0.58
CA MET A 110 -10.31 -11.86 -1.49
C MET A 110 -9.87 -11.92 -2.95
N ALA A 111 -8.70 -11.37 -3.28
CA ALA A 111 -8.13 -11.44 -4.63
C ALA A 111 -7.93 -12.89 -5.08
N LEU A 112 -7.31 -13.70 -4.21
CA LEU A 112 -7.04 -15.11 -4.51
C LEU A 112 -8.33 -15.94 -4.63
N LEU A 113 -9.35 -15.66 -3.80
CA LEU A 113 -10.67 -16.27 -3.88
C LEU A 113 -11.40 -15.89 -5.18
N LEU A 114 -11.40 -14.60 -5.56
CA LEU A 114 -12.00 -14.11 -6.81
C LEU A 114 -11.36 -14.75 -8.04
N VAL A 115 -10.05 -14.97 -7.96
CA VAL A 115 -9.22 -15.57 -8.99
C VAL A 115 -9.35 -17.11 -9.02
N ARG A 116 -10.08 -17.70 -8.07
CA ARG A 116 -10.24 -19.15 -7.87
C ARG A 116 -8.89 -19.89 -7.81
N TRP A 117 -7.88 -19.26 -7.24
CA TRP A 117 -6.58 -19.90 -7.03
C TRP A 117 -6.51 -20.71 -5.76
N ILE A 118 -7.48 -20.53 -4.87
CA ILE A 118 -7.42 -21.08 -3.53
C ILE A 118 -8.77 -21.64 -3.12
N ASP A 119 -8.72 -22.65 -2.25
CA ASP A 119 -9.87 -23.23 -1.62
C ASP A 119 -10.17 -22.51 -0.29
N TRP A 120 -11.45 -22.46 0.11
CA TRP A 120 -11.86 -21.73 1.32
C TRP A 120 -11.19 -22.25 2.60
N THR A 121 -10.72 -23.49 2.58
CA THR A 121 -10.03 -24.15 3.70
C THR A 121 -8.67 -23.49 4.02
N GLN A 122 -8.06 -22.78 3.08
CA GLN A 122 -6.74 -22.16 3.23
C GLN A 122 -6.81 -20.63 3.45
N THR A 123 -8.01 -20.07 3.59
CA THR A 123 -8.27 -18.63 3.77
C THR A 123 -7.37 -17.98 4.83
N LEU A 124 -7.17 -18.64 5.99
CA LEU A 124 -6.32 -18.09 7.06
C LEU A 124 -4.85 -17.99 6.64
N GLN A 125 -4.32 -18.98 5.92
CA GLN A 125 -2.91 -18.97 5.48
C GLN A 125 -2.67 -17.83 4.51
N TYR A 126 -3.58 -17.63 3.55
CA TYR A 126 -3.49 -16.54 2.58
C TYR A 126 -3.69 -15.16 3.21
N PHE A 127 -4.54 -15.05 4.21
CA PHE A 127 -4.68 -13.84 5.02
C PHE A 127 -3.36 -13.47 5.70
N LEU A 128 -2.70 -14.45 6.34
CA LEU A 128 -1.41 -14.24 7.00
C LEU A 128 -0.31 -13.89 6.00
N ILE A 129 -0.25 -14.59 4.85
CA ILE A 129 0.72 -14.29 3.77
C ILE A 129 0.51 -12.86 3.27
N GLY A 130 -0.71 -12.48 2.92
CA GLY A 130 -1.04 -11.15 2.42
C GLY A 130 -0.68 -10.04 3.41
N GLY A 131 -1.00 -10.24 4.69
CA GLY A 131 -0.62 -9.30 5.75
C GLY A 131 0.89 -9.16 5.91
N CYS A 132 1.63 -10.28 5.94
CA CYS A 132 3.09 -10.29 6.07
C CYS A 132 3.79 -9.66 4.86
N VAL A 133 3.36 -9.98 3.64
CA VAL A 133 3.87 -9.38 2.40
C VAL A 133 3.70 -7.87 2.45
N GLN A 134 2.53 -7.39 2.87
CA GLN A 134 2.32 -5.96 2.95
C GLN A 134 3.20 -5.28 3.99
N LEU A 135 3.36 -5.86 5.18
CA LEU A 135 4.28 -5.32 6.18
C LEU A 135 5.71 -5.24 5.64
N ALA A 136 6.17 -6.28 4.94
CA ALA A 136 7.51 -6.31 4.34
C ALA A 136 7.72 -5.21 3.28
N ILE A 137 6.67 -4.80 2.57
CA ILE A 137 6.73 -3.73 1.56
C ILE A 137 6.57 -2.35 2.21
N GLN A 138 5.56 -2.18 3.06
CA GLN A 138 5.16 -0.87 3.57
C GLN A 138 6.09 -0.37 4.68
N ILE A 139 6.62 -1.24 5.55
CA ILE A 139 7.52 -0.79 6.63
C ILE A 139 8.78 -0.11 6.05
N PRO A 140 9.52 -0.70 5.11
CA PRO A 140 10.68 -0.04 4.50
C PRO A 140 10.31 1.25 3.75
N LEU A 141 9.19 1.24 3.02
CA LEU A 141 8.73 2.41 2.26
C LEU A 141 8.42 3.60 3.19
N GLN A 142 7.73 3.34 4.30
CA GLN A 142 7.40 4.34 5.30
C GLN A 142 8.64 4.82 6.05
N TRP A 143 9.60 3.93 6.33
CA TRP A 143 10.89 4.30 6.91
C TRP A 143 11.71 5.22 5.99
N PHE A 144 11.76 4.90 4.69
CA PHE A 144 12.41 5.76 3.69
C PHE A 144 11.74 7.13 3.61
N LEU A 145 10.41 7.17 3.55
CA LEU A 145 9.63 8.40 3.52
C LEU A 145 9.88 9.25 4.78
N PHE A 146 9.87 8.63 5.97
CA PHE A 146 10.18 9.30 7.23
C PHE A 146 11.55 9.97 7.20
N ASN A 147 12.59 9.24 6.80
CA ASN A 147 13.94 9.78 6.76
C ASN A 147 14.10 10.90 5.72
N ARG A 148 13.42 10.79 4.57
CA ARG A 148 13.41 11.84 3.55
C ARG A 148 12.75 13.12 4.07
N LEU A 149 11.59 13.00 4.73
CA LEU A 149 10.88 14.14 5.31
C LEU A 149 11.67 14.78 6.46
N ARG A 150 12.27 13.97 7.32
CA ARG A 150 13.14 14.45 8.40
C ARG A 150 14.33 15.24 7.87
N LYS A 151 14.98 14.78 6.79
CA LYS A 151 16.06 15.53 6.13
C LYS A 151 15.54 16.88 5.63
N LEU A 152 14.46 16.90 4.86
CA LEU A 152 13.87 18.14 4.33
C LEU A 152 13.48 19.14 5.44
N SER A 153 12.94 18.66 6.56
CA SER A 153 12.63 19.54 7.71
C SER A 153 13.87 20.12 8.38
N LEU A 154 15.02 19.44 8.32
CA LEU A 154 16.28 19.91 8.89
C LEU A 154 17.05 20.83 7.94
N THR A 155 16.83 20.73 6.63
CA THR A 155 17.47 21.61 5.63
C THR A 155 16.74 22.94 5.43
N ASN A 156 15.45 23.01 5.79
CA ASN A 156 14.63 24.21 5.69
C ASN A 156 14.56 25.01 7.02
N LEU A 157 15.40 24.65 7.99
CA LEU A 157 15.68 25.37 9.24
C LEU A 157 17.11 25.92 9.16
#